data_AF-A0A183F4Q7-F1
#
_entry.id   AF-A0A183F4Q7-F1
#
_cell.length_a   1.000
_cell.length_b   1.000
_cell.length_c   1.000
_cell.angle_alpha   90.00
_cell.angle_beta   90.00
_cell.angle_gamma   90.00
#
_symmetry.space_group_name_H-M   'P 1'
#
loop_
_entity.id
_entity.type
_entity.pdbx_description
1 polymer ?
#
loop_
_entity_poly.entity_id
_entity_poly.type
_entity_poly.pdbx_seq_one_letter_code
_entity_poly.pdbx_strand_id
1 'polypeptide(L)'
;MLRAQKENMLTDDEDKNVGILTELWKEEVSLANHEVEKQTVQPDKFDYFFGPQLSPVCAIVGGLAGQEAIKAMSENEFPLRNVFIYSALDSTGTVCHFPPPQ
;
A
#
# COMPACT_ATOMS: atom_id res chain seq x y z
N MET A 1 5.83 5.40 -3.04
CA MET A 1 5.84 6.66 -2.26
C MET A 1 4.54 7.38 -2.57
N LEU A 2 3.75 7.75 -1.56
CA LEU A 2 2.44 8.37 -1.77
C LEU A 2 2.62 9.73 -2.47
N ARG A 3 1.77 10.05 -3.46
CA ARG A 3 1.76 11.33 -4.18
C ARG A 3 1.77 12.52 -3.21
N ALA A 4 0.97 12.43 -2.14
CA ALA A 4 0.93 13.40 -1.05
C ALA A 4 2.27 13.65 -0.34
N GLN A 5 3.08 12.60 -0.13
CA GLN A 5 4.42 12.73 0.47
C GLN A 5 5.43 13.31 -0.52
N LYS A 6 5.35 12.93 -1.80
CA LYS A 6 6.23 13.46 -2.85
C LYS A 6 6.00 14.97 -3.06
N GLU A 7 4.75 15.39 -2.96
CA GLU A 7 4.33 16.78 -3.16
C GLU A 7 4.33 17.62 -1.86
N ASN A 8 4.82 17.05 -0.74
CA ASN A 8 4.83 17.71 0.59
C ASN A 8 3.46 18.31 1.00
N MET A 9 2.38 17.59 0.68
CA MET A 9 1.01 18.05 0.97
C MET A 9 0.56 17.70 2.39
N LEU A 10 1.26 16.78 3.06
CA LEU A 10 0.93 16.34 4.41
C LEU A 10 1.49 17.32 5.45
N THR A 11 0.73 17.52 6.52
CA THR A 11 1.02 18.43 7.64
C THR A 11 1.11 17.65 8.96
N ASP A 12 1.41 18.33 10.06
CA ASP A 12 1.38 17.72 11.41
C ASP A 12 -0.05 17.51 11.95
N ASP A 13 -1.07 17.94 11.20
CA ASP A 13 -2.48 17.87 11.56
C ASP A 13 -3.13 16.67 10.86
N GLU A 14 -3.39 15.60 11.63
CA GLU A 14 -3.93 14.34 11.10
C GLU A 14 -5.32 14.52 10.46
N ASP A 15 -6.21 15.30 11.07
CA ASP A 15 -7.55 15.55 10.54
C ASP A 15 -7.50 16.23 9.16
N LYS A 16 -6.59 17.19 8.99
CA LYS A 16 -6.35 17.82 7.67
C LYS A 16 -5.78 16.83 6.67
N ASN A 17 -4.87 15.97 7.10
CA ASN A 17 -4.26 14.96 6.23
C ASN A 17 -5.30 13.97 5.73
N VAL A 18 -6.27 13.53 6.56
CA VAL A 18 -7.37 12.67 6.12
C VAL A 18 -8.16 13.35 5.00
N GLY A 19 -8.48 14.64 5.13
CA GLY A 19 -9.16 15.41 4.09
C GLY A 19 -8.38 15.45 2.77
N ILE A 20 -7.08 15.76 2.83
CA ILE A 20 -6.20 15.80 1.64
C ILE A 20 -6.12 14.43 0.97
N LEU A 21 -5.89 13.38 1.75
CA LEU A 21 -5.79 12.02 1.26
C LEU A 21 -7.12 11.54 0.67
N THR A 22 -8.25 11.96 1.24
CA THR A 22 -9.59 11.60 0.74
C THR A 22 -9.79 12.11 -0.68
N GLU A 23 -9.44 13.36 -0.94
CA GLU A 23 -9.58 13.93 -2.28
C GLU A 23 -8.60 13.29 -3.28
N LEU A 24 -7.34 13.11 -2.90
CA LEU A 24 -6.36 12.41 -3.74
C LEU A 24 -6.81 10.97 -4.07
N TRP A 25 -7.32 10.24 -3.07
CA TRP A 25 -7.79 8.88 -3.29
C TRP A 25 -8.99 8.82 -4.23
N LYS A 26 -9.96 9.74 -4.11
CA LYS A 26 -11.08 9.84 -5.07
C LYS A 26 -10.61 10.11 -6.49
N GLU A 27 -9.63 10.99 -6.67
CA GLU A 27 -9.02 11.25 -7.97
C GLU A 27 -8.42 9.97 -8.56
N GLU A 28 -7.58 9.26 -7.80
CA GLU A 28 -6.91 8.04 -8.26
C GLU A 28 -7.90 6.92 -8.60
N VAL A 29 -8.94 6.73 -7.77
CA VAL A 29 -10.00 5.75 -8.03
C VAL A 29 -10.75 6.08 -9.34
N SER A 30 -11.06 7.35 -9.55
CA SER A 30 -11.74 7.81 -10.76
C SER A 30 -10.84 7.67 -12.00
N LEU A 31 -9.56 8.01 -11.89
CA LEU A 31 -8.57 7.84 -12.96
C LEU A 31 -8.38 6.37 -13.35
N ALA A 32 -8.52 5.46 -12.39
CA ALA A 32 -8.47 4.03 -12.62
C ALA A 32 -9.80 3.44 -13.16
N ASN A 33 -10.77 4.28 -13.55
CA ASN A 33 -12.11 3.88 -14.02
C ASN A 33 -12.89 3.04 -13.00
N HIS A 34 -12.71 3.31 -11.72
CA HIS A 34 -13.43 2.66 -10.63
C HIS A 34 -14.39 3.63 -9.94
N GLU A 35 -15.45 3.09 -9.35
CA GLU A 35 -16.42 3.86 -8.55
C GLU A 35 -15.97 3.92 -7.09
N VAL A 36 -16.00 5.11 -6.49
CA VAL A 36 -15.55 5.39 -5.12
C VAL A 36 -16.34 4.59 -4.08
N GLU A 37 -17.64 4.47 -4.29
CA GLU A 37 -18.58 3.80 -3.39
C GLU A 37 -18.40 2.28 -3.38
N LYS A 38 -17.79 1.72 -4.43
CA LYS A 38 -17.53 0.28 -4.57
C LYS A 38 -16.18 -0.14 -4.02
N GLN A 39 -15.37 0.79 -3.52
CA GLN A 39 -14.05 0.47 -2.99
C GLN A 39 -14.12 -0.10 -1.57
N THR A 40 -13.24 -1.04 -1.26
CA THR A 40 -13.12 -1.68 0.04
C THR A 40 -12.49 -0.78 1.11
N VAL A 41 -11.62 0.14 0.68
CA VAL A 41 -11.04 1.16 1.53
C VAL A 41 -11.91 2.41 1.42
N GLN A 42 -12.29 2.97 2.56
CA GLN A 42 -13.11 4.18 2.66
C GLN A 42 -12.39 5.20 3.57
N PRO A 43 -12.66 6.51 3.44
CA PRO A 43 -11.95 7.56 4.17
C PRO A 43 -11.88 7.39 5.69
N ASP A 44 -12.92 6.80 6.29
CA ASP A 44 -13.00 6.48 7.73
C ASP A 44 -11.95 5.48 8.22
N LYS A 45 -11.28 4.79 7.29
CA LYS A 45 -10.23 3.81 7.61
C LYS A 45 -8.81 4.34 7.36
N PHE A 46 -8.66 5.57 6.88
CA PHE A 46 -7.35 6.09 6.47
C PHE A 46 -6.36 6.18 7.63
N ASP A 47 -6.82 6.41 8.85
CA ASP A 47 -5.99 6.46 10.05
C ASP A 47 -5.14 5.19 10.24
N TYR A 48 -5.65 4.03 9.80
CA TYR A 48 -4.94 2.76 9.89
C TYR A 48 -3.85 2.57 8.83
N PHE A 49 -3.84 3.39 7.76
CA PHE A 49 -2.97 3.19 6.60
C PHE A 49 -1.81 4.19 6.52
N PHE A 50 -1.82 5.26 7.32
CA PHE A 50 -0.86 6.36 7.19
C PHE A 50 -0.15 6.79 8.49
N GLY A 51 -0.36 6.08 9.60
CA GLY A 51 0.36 6.23 10.87
C GLY A 51 1.77 5.60 10.88
N PRO A 52 2.56 5.77 11.97
CA PRO A 52 4.01 5.60 11.92
C PRO A 52 4.44 4.21 11.44
N GLN A 53 5.62 4.14 10.81
CA GLN A 53 6.22 2.88 10.41
C GLN A 53 6.44 1.98 11.62
N LEU A 54 5.58 0.96 11.75
CA LEU A 54 5.62 0.03 12.88
C LEU A 54 6.79 -0.94 12.68
N SER A 55 7.75 -0.96 13.61
CA SER A 55 8.95 -1.81 13.51
C SER A 55 8.64 -3.30 13.27
N PRO A 56 7.61 -3.91 13.91
CA PRO A 56 7.23 -5.30 13.61
C PRO A 56 6.76 -5.49 12.16
N VAL A 57 6.02 -4.53 11.61
CA VAL A 57 5.53 -4.58 10.23
C VAL A 57 6.70 -4.46 9.25
N CYS A 58 7.65 -3.56 9.52
CA CYS A 58 8.87 -3.44 8.73
C CYS A 58 9.71 -4.72 8.75
N ALA A 59 9.81 -5.42 9.89
CA ALA A 59 10.52 -6.68 9.98
C ALA A 59 9.87 -7.78 9.12
N ILE A 60 8.54 -7.88 9.15
CA ILE A 60 7.78 -8.86 8.35
C ILE A 60 7.94 -8.58 6.85
N VAL A 61 7.65 -7.35 6.42
CA VAL A 61 7.73 -6.96 5.01
C VAL A 61 9.18 -7.03 4.51
N GLY A 62 10.14 -6.58 5.32
CA GLY A 62 11.56 -6.63 4.99
C GLY A 62 12.11 -8.06 4.88
N GLY A 63 11.68 -8.97 5.76
CA GLY A 63 12.04 -10.38 5.68
C GLY A 63 11.54 -11.04 4.40
N LEU A 64 10.28 -10.80 4.03
CA LEU A 64 9.73 -11.32 2.78
C LEU A 64 10.44 -10.71 1.57
N ALA A 65 10.59 -9.39 1.51
CA ALA A 65 11.26 -8.71 0.42
C ALA A 65 12.72 -9.19 0.25
N GLY A 66 13.44 -9.40 1.35
CA GLY A 66 14.79 -9.96 1.34
C GLY A 66 14.84 -11.39 0.79
N GLN A 67 13.90 -12.24 1.20
CA GLN A 67 13.81 -13.60 0.66
C GLN A 67 13.49 -13.59 -0.84
N GLU A 68 12.54 -12.77 -1.29
CA GLU A 68 12.19 -12.65 -2.71
C GLU A 68 13.36 -12.13 -3.56
N ALA A 69 14.16 -11.21 -3.02
CA ALA A 69 15.41 -10.79 -3.67
C ALA A 69 16.40 -11.95 -3.82
N ILE A 70 16.58 -12.79 -2.78
CA ILE A 70 17.45 -13.96 -2.85
C ILE A 70 16.96 -14.96 -3.90
N LYS A 71 15.65 -15.25 -3.95
CA LYS A 71 15.07 -16.13 -4.98
C LYS A 71 15.34 -15.60 -6.38
N ALA A 72 15.09 -14.31 -6.60
CA ALA A 72 15.29 -13.66 -7.90
C ALA A 72 16.76 -13.66 -8.34
N MET A 73 17.70 -13.43 -7.42
CA MET A 73 19.13 -13.39 -7.74
C MET A 73 19.78 -14.77 -7.87
N SER A 74 19.29 -15.76 -7.13
CA SER A 74 19.86 -17.12 -7.15
C SER A 74 19.33 -17.98 -8.28
N GLU A 75 18.22 -17.58 -8.90
CA GLU A 75 17.49 -18.36 -9.93
C GLU A 75 17.09 -19.78 -9.46
N ASN A 76 17.13 -20.05 -8.15
CA ASN A 76 16.95 -21.39 -7.58
C ASN A 76 15.50 -21.66 -7.11
N GLU A 77 14.65 -20.63 -7.11
CA GLU A 77 13.23 -20.71 -6.75
C GLU A 77 12.42 -19.72 -7.59
N PHE A 78 11.10 -19.89 -7.63
CA PHE A 78 10.20 -18.95 -8.30
C PHE A 78 9.85 -17.78 -7.36
N PRO A 79 10.18 -16.54 -7.72
CA PRO A 79 9.72 -15.37 -6.98
C PRO A 79 8.20 -15.21 -7.05
N LEU A 80 7.64 -14.48 -6.09
CA LEU A 80 6.24 -14.07 -6.07
C LEU A 80 5.89 -13.28 -7.33
N ARG A 81 4.66 -13.49 -7.81
CA ARG A 81 4.13 -12.74 -8.95
C ARG A 81 3.74 -11.34 -8.49
N ASN A 82 4.67 -10.40 -8.70
CA ASN A 82 4.58 -8.94 -8.62
C ASN A 82 4.15 -8.24 -7.32
N VAL A 83 3.03 -8.59 -6.69
CA VAL A 83 2.52 -7.81 -5.54
C VAL A 83 2.23 -8.68 -4.33
N PHE A 84 2.74 -8.25 -3.18
CA PHE A 84 2.40 -8.78 -1.87
C PHE A 84 1.85 -7.66 -0.99
N ILE A 85 0.70 -7.90 -0.36
CA ILE A 85 0.02 -6.97 0.54
C ILE A 85 -0.03 -7.61 1.92
N TYR A 86 0.48 -6.91 2.94
CA TYR A 86 0.41 -7.33 4.33
C TYR A 86 -0.54 -6.42 5.12
N SER A 87 -1.42 -7.02 5.91
CA SER A 87 -2.32 -6.32 6.83
C SER A 87 -1.90 -6.62 8.26
N ALA A 88 -1.51 -5.57 9.00
CA ALA A 88 -1.17 -5.68 10.41
C ALA A 88 -2.41 -5.83 11.31
N LEU A 89 -3.60 -5.52 10.79
CA LEU A 89 -4.86 -5.56 11.55
C LEU A 89 -5.28 -7.00 11.88
N ASP A 90 -5.09 -7.91 10.93
CA ASP A 90 -5.46 -9.33 11.04
C ASP A 90 -4.25 -10.27 10.85
N SER A 91 -3.04 -9.70 10.73
CA SER A 91 -1.80 -10.42 10.49
C SER A 91 -1.82 -11.30 9.23
N THR A 92 -2.56 -10.87 8.20
CA THR A 92 -2.67 -11.60 6.94
C THR A 92 -1.71 -11.07 5.88
N GLY A 93 -1.23 -11.98 5.02
CA GLY A 93 -0.45 -11.66 3.83
C GLY A 93 -1.12 -12.23 2.59
N THR A 94 -1.37 -11.39 1.59
CA THR A 94 -2.01 -11.77 0.33
C THR A 94 -1.06 -11.53 -0.85
N VAL A 95 -0.90 -12.54 -1.70
CA VAL A 95 -0.16 -12.42 -2.97
C VAL A 95 -1.18 -12.14 -4.06
N CYS A 96 -0.98 -11.05 -4.79
CA CYS A 96 -1.87 -10.62 -5.86
C CYS A 96 -1.14 -10.70 -7.19
N HIS A 97 -1.76 -11.32 -8.20
CA HIS A 97 -1.23 -11.29 -9.57
C HIS A 97 -1.94 -10.19 -10.36
N PHE A 98 -1.33 -9.00 -10.40
CA PHE A 98 -1.82 -7.94 -11.26
C PHE A 98 -1.36 -8.16 -12.71
N PRO A 99 -2.21 -7.86 -13.72
CA PRO A 99 -1.78 -7.89 -15.10
C PRO A 99 -0.77 -6.77 -15.38
N PRO A 100 0.10 -6.92 -16.40
CA PRO A 100 0.91 -5.80 -16.87
C PRO A 100 0.03 -4.65 -17.37
N PRO A 101 0.52 -3.40 -17.37
CA PRO A 101 -0.18 -2.28 -17.99
C PRO A 101 -0.50 -2.60 -19.45
N GLN A 102 -1.71 -2.25 -19.91
CA GLN A 102 -2.11 -2.35 -21.33
C GLN A 102 -1.63 -1.12 -22.10
#